data_AF-A0A9D6IBU7-F1
#
_entry.id   AF-A0A9D6IBU7-F1
#
_cell.length_a   1.000
_cell.length_b   1.000
_cell.length_c   1.000
_cell.angle_alpha   90.00
_cell.angle_beta   90.00
_cell.angle_gamma   90.00
#
_symmetry.space_group_name_H-M   'P 1'
#
loop_
_entity.id
_entity.type
_entity.pdbx_description
1 polymer ?
#
loop_
_entity_poly.entity_id
_entity_poly.type
_entity_poly.pdbx_seq_one_letter_code
_entity_poly.pdbx_strand_id
1 'polypeptide(L)'
;MTGERHDDRIRIDLDGAPVWLAVGSLETLVELLVARINLESGYLPVHPVAIHRLRRARDKVGGDGYGKHLIPTGAKAEYRLTIPRAEFGERVGVTPCFSELAELKIISAEQLQVIQTTCARSNRQVICGNRTVIER
;
A
#
# COMPACT_ATOMS: atom_id res chain seq x y z
N MET A 1 16.69 -12.40 2.61
CA MET A 1 15.93 -11.55 1.67
C MET A 1 14.78 -12.37 1.13
N THR A 2 13.53 -11.91 1.19
CA THR A 2 12.49 -12.35 0.24
C THR A 2 11.46 -11.22 0.03
N GLY A 3 11.95 -10.06 -0.39
CA GLY A 3 11.23 -9.31 -1.41
C GLY A 3 11.47 -10.07 -2.70
N GLU A 4 10.53 -10.92 -3.11
CA GLU A 4 10.62 -11.60 -4.40
C GLU A 4 10.08 -10.63 -5.46
N ARG A 5 10.82 -10.41 -6.54
CA ARG A 5 10.32 -9.75 -7.74
C ARG A 5 10.03 -10.85 -8.75
N HIS A 6 8.76 -11.02 -9.10
CA HIS A 6 8.32 -12.02 -10.07
C HIS A 6 7.56 -11.31 -11.17
N ASP A 7 8.04 -11.40 -12.42
CA ASP A 7 7.38 -10.83 -13.61
C ASP A 7 6.98 -9.34 -13.48
N ASP A 8 7.91 -8.49 -13.04
CA ASP A 8 7.69 -7.04 -12.79
C ASP A 8 6.59 -6.71 -11.78
N ARG A 9 6.27 -7.68 -10.91
CA ARG A 9 5.39 -7.46 -9.77
C ARG A 9 6.20 -7.34 -8.49
N ILE A 10 5.72 -6.45 -7.65
CA ILE A 10 6.25 -6.18 -6.33
C ILE A 10 5.24 -6.71 -5.33
N ARG A 11 5.72 -7.52 -4.39
CA ARG A 11 4.91 -7.98 -3.27
C ARG A 11 4.85 -6.89 -2.20
N ILE A 12 3.64 -6.58 -1.76
CA ILE A 12 3.36 -5.74 -0.59
C ILE A 12 2.40 -6.47 0.35
N ASP A 13 2.45 -6.16 1.64
CA ASP A 13 1.44 -6.66 2.57
C ASP A 13 0.39 -5.56 2.78
N LEU A 14 -0.80 -5.79 2.24
CA LEU A 14 -1.93 -4.88 2.36
C LEU A 14 -3.02 -5.58 3.16
N ASP A 15 -3.45 -4.94 4.23
CA ASP A 15 -4.51 -5.39 5.11
C ASP A 15 -4.31 -6.84 5.58
N GLY A 16 -3.12 -7.07 6.16
CA GLY A 16 -2.70 -8.38 6.68
C GLY A 16 -2.42 -9.46 5.64
N ALA A 17 -2.53 -9.16 4.34
CA ALA A 17 -2.40 -10.17 3.29
C ALA A 17 -1.42 -9.74 2.17
N PRO A 18 -0.59 -10.68 1.67
CA PRO A 18 0.36 -10.37 0.61
C PRO A 18 -0.33 -10.19 -0.73
N VAL A 19 0.03 -9.13 -1.45
CA VAL A 19 -0.51 -8.77 -2.76
C VAL A 19 0.64 -8.51 -3.72
N TRP A 20 0.54 -9.09 -4.90
CA TRP A 20 1.46 -8.85 -6.00
C TRP A 20 0.90 -7.77 -6.91
N LEU A 21 1.57 -6.62 -6.97
CA LEU A 21 1.17 -5.49 -7.79
C LEU A 21 2.18 -5.22 -8.90
N ALA A 22 1.68 -4.94 -10.10
CA ALA A 22 2.48 -4.32 -11.14
C ALA A 22 2.84 -2.87 -10.73
N VAL A 23 3.94 -2.35 -11.24
CA VAL A 23 4.48 -1.01 -10.91
C VAL A 23 3.40 0.08 -10.94
N GLY A 24 2.65 0.24 -12.02
CA GLY A 24 1.62 1.27 -12.10
C GLY A 24 0.45 1.09 -11.10
N SER A 25 0.16 -0.14 -10.66
CA SER A 25 -0.83 -0.38 -9.59
C SER A 25 -0.27 -0.08 -8.21
N LEU A 26 1.05 -0.27 -8.03
CA LEU A 26 1.76 0.10 -6.81
C LEU A 26 1.86 1.61 -6.66
N GLU A 27 2.23 2.34 -7.72
CA GLU A 27 2.24 3.81 -7.76
C GLU A 27 0.87 4.37 -7.36
N THR A 28 -0.19 3.86 -8.00
CA THR A 28 -1.58 4.23 -7.65
C THR A 28 -1.90 3.95 -6.19
N LEU A 29 -1.49 2.80 -5.65
CA LEU A 29 -1.72 2.51 -4.23
C LEU A 29 -0.98 3.50 -3.32
N VAL A 30 0.28 3.83 -3.65
CA VAL A 30 1.09 4.79 -2.90
C VAL A 30 0.47 6.18 -2.92
N GLU A 31 -0.03 6.63 -4.07
CA GLU A 31 -0.77 7.89 -4.19
C GLU A 31 -2.01 7.89 -3.29
N LEU A 32 -2.80 6.80 -3.28
CA LEU A 32 -3.96 6.67 -2.40
C LEU A 32 -3.57 6.64 -0.91
N LEU A 33 -2.45 6.00 -0.55
CA LEU A 33 -1.93 5.97 0.82
C LEU A 33 -1.55 7.37 1.27
N VAL A 34 -0.76 8.08 0.46
CA VAL A 34 -0.30 9.44 0.76
C VAL A 34 -1.48 10.41 0.83
N ALA A 35 -2.43 10.31 -0.11
CA ALA A 35 -3.67 11.09 -0.07
C ALA A 35 -4.46 10.80 1.21
N ARG A 36 -4.55 9.54 1.64
CA ARG A 36 -5.25 9.17 2.87
C ARG A 36 -4.56 9.66 4.15
N ILE A 37 -3.23 9.80 4.12
CA ILE A 37 -2.45 10.33 5.25
C ILE A 37 -2.56 11.86 5.33
N ASN A 38 -2.48 12.54 4.19
CA ASN A 38 -2.33 13.99 4.11
C ASN A 38 -3.67 14.75 3.94
N LEU A 39 -4.66 14.14 3.30
CA LEU A 39 -5.96 14.76 3.04
C LEU A 39 -7.01 14.24 4.03
N GLU A 40 -7.84 15.15 4.55
CA GLU A 40 -8.94 14.80 5.46
C GLU A 40 -9.95 13.85 4.79
N SER A 41 -10.32 14.12 3.54
CA SER A 41 -11.25 13.28 2.78
C SER A 41 -10.61 11.96 2.32
N GLY A 42 -9.30 11.97 2.08
CA GLY A 42 -8.53 10.86 1.49
C GLY A 42 -8.89 10.52 0.04
N TYR A 43 -9.71 11.35 -0.62
CA TYR A 43 -10.12 11.14 -2.01
C TYR A 43 -9.11 11.75 -2.98
N LEU A 44 -8.77 11.00 -4.02
CA LEU A 44 -7.86 11.41 -5.08
C LEU A 44 -8.43 11.01 -6.45
N PRO A 45 -8.37 11.89 -7.48
CA PRO A 45 -8.68 11.50 -8.85
C PRO A 45 -7.58 10.57 -9.37
N VAL A 46 -7.97 9.36 -9.78
CA VAL A 46 -7.03 8.34 -10.29
C VAL A 46 -7.62 7.72 -11.55
N HIS A 47 -6.75 7.29 -12.46
CA HIS A 47 -7.19 6.61 -13.67
C HIS A 47 -8.01 5.34 -13.34
N PRO A 48 -9.26 5.18 -13.84
CA PRO A 48 -10.14 4.08 -13.47
C PRO A 48 -9.58 2.68 -13.72
N VAL A 49 -8.77 2.53 -14.78
CA VAL A 49 -8.10 1.25 -15.11
C VAL A 49 -7.09 0.84 -14.04
N ALA A 50 -6.36 1.79 -13.45
CA ALA A 50 -5.38 1.49 -12.42
C ALA A 50 -6.09 1.02 -11.14
N ILE A 51 -7.18 1.69 -10.76
CA ILE A 51 -8.03 1.27 -9.64
C ILE A 51 -8.67 -0.09 -9.91
N HIS A 52 -9.18 -0.33 -11.12
CA HIS A 52 -9.75 -1.64 -11.47
C HIS A 52 -8.72 -2.76 -11.27
N ARG A 53 -7.49 -2.57 -11.76
CA ARG A 53 -6.39 -3.54 -11.57
C ARG A 53 -6.05 -3.74 -10.09
N LEU A 54 -5.95 -2.67 -9.32
CA LEU A 54 -5.67 -2.71 -7.89
C LEU A 54 -6.77 -3.43 -7.10
N ARG A 55 -8.04 -3.14 -7.40
CA ARG A 55 -9.19 -3.85 -6.81
C ARG A 55 -9.15 -5.34 -7.15
N ARG A 56 -8.92 -5.69 -8.42
CA ARG A 56 -8.80 -7.10 -8.84
C ARG A 56 -7.64 -7.82 -8.17
N ALA A 57 -6.50 -7.15 -7.98
CA ALA A 57 -5.37 -7.73 -7.25
C ALA A 57 -5.74 -8.05 -5.79
N ARG A 58 -6.60 -7.22 -5.17
CA ARG A 58 -7.14 -7.47 -3.83
C ARG A 58 -8.24 -8.52 -3.79
N ASP A 59 -9.13 -8.54 -4.77
CA ASP A 59 -10.18 -9.56 -4.86
C ASP A 59 -9.58 -10.97 -4.93
N LYS A 60 -8.42 -11.14 -5.59
CA LYS A 60 -7.68 -12.42 -5.64
C LYS A 60 -7.24 -12.95 -4.27
N VAL A 61 -7.12 -12.07 -3.27
CA VAL A 61 -6.61 -12.41 -1.94
C VAL A 61 -7.74 -12.42 -0.91
N GLY A 62 -8.63 -11.42 -0.95
CA GLY A 62 -9.73 -11.25 0.01
C GLY A 62 -11.09 -11.80 -0.44
N GLY A 63 -11.18 -12.38 -1.64
CA GLY A 63 -12.44 -12.82 -2.25
C GLY A 63 -13.11 -11.74 -3.10
N ASP A 64 -14.08 -12.17 -3.91
CA ASP A 64 -14.76 -11.29 -4.88
C ASP A 64 -15.46 -10.10 -4.19
N GLY A 65 -15.16 -8.89 -4.66
CA GLY A 65 -15.73 -7.64 -4.14
C GLY A 65 -14.91 -6.98 -3.03
N TYR A 66 -13.92 -7.67 -2.44
CA TYR A 66 -13.09 -7.14 -1.36
C TYR A 66 -12.37 -5.84 -1.74
N GLY A 67 -11.81 -5.78 -2.96
CA GLY A 67 -11.11 -4.62 -3.47
C GLY A 67 -12.01 -3.38 -3.55
N LYS A 68 -13.30 -3.54 -3.86
CA LYS A 68 -14.26 -2.44 -3.89
C LYS A 68 -14.56 -1.91 -2.48
N HIS A 69 -14.57 -2.78 -1.47
CA HIS A 69 -14.69 -2.38 -0.06
C HIS A 69 -13.45 -1.65 0.44
N LEU A 70 -12.25 -2.09 0.02
CA LEU A 70 -11.00 -1.44 0.42
C LEU A 70 -10.81 -0.09 -0.26
N ILE A 71 -11.25 0.03 -1.52
CA ILE A 71 -11.08 1.22 -2.34
C ILE A 71 -12.44 1.60 -2.90
N PRO A 72 -13.24 2.44 -2.25
CA PRO A 72 -14.53 2.87 -2.76
C PRO A 72 -14.36 3.99 -3.78
N THR A 73 -15.34 4.14 -4.67
CA THR A 73 -15.41 5.26 -5.62
C THR A 73 -16.22 6.40 -4.98
N GLY A 74 -15.69 7.61 -5.02
CA GLY A 74 -16.40 8.86 -4.74
C GLY A 74 -17.05 9.45 -5.99
N ALA A 75 -17.28 10.76 -5.97
CA ALA A 75 -17.78 11.48 -7.15
C ALA A 75 -16.67 11.60 -8.21
N LYS A 76 -17.05 11.75 -9.49
CA LYS A 76 -16.11 12.12 -10.58
C LYS A 76 -14.83 11.28 -10.68
N ALA A 77 -14.92 9.96 -10.46
CA ALA A 77 -13.76 9.05 -10.46
C ALA A 77 -12.69 9.39 -9.42
N GLU A 78 -13.12 9.88 -8.26
CA GLU A 78 -12.29 9.95 -7.07
C GLU A 78 -12.28 8.61 -6.34
N TYR A 79 -11.17 8.29 -5.69
CA TYR A 79 -10.99 7.04 -4.95
C TYR A 79 -10.27 7.32 -3.64
N ARG A 80 -10.53 6.49 -2.62
CA ARG A 80 -9.85 6.56 -1.33
C ARG A 80 -9.49 5.17 -0.84
N LEU A 81 -8.56 5.05 0.11
CA LEU A 81 -8.44 3.84 0.91
C LEU A 81 -9.39 3.93 2.11
N THR A 82 -10.12 2.85 2.42
CA THR A 82 -10.96 2.80 3.62
C THR A 82 -10.16 2.61 4.90
N ILE A 83 -8.87 2.25 4.81
CA ILE A 83 -7.98 2.12 5.96
C ILE A 83 -7.95 3.46 6.73
N PRO A 84 -8.34 3.48 8.01
CA PRO A 84 -8.20 4.65 8.87
C PRO A 84 -6.72 4.97 9.13
N ARG A 85 -6.34 6.25 9.18
CA ARG A 85 -4.95 6.67 9.40
C ARG A 85 -4.30 6.04 10.64
N ALA A 86 -5.08 5.81 11.70
CA ALA A 86 -4.61 5.18 12.93
C ALA A 86 -4.22 3.71 12.76
N GLU A 87 -4.77 3.00 11.77
CA GLU A 87 -4.52 1.58 11.52
C GLU A 87 -3.39 1.34 10.50
N PHE A 88 -2.72 2.41 10.03
CA PHE A 88 -1.80 2.29 8.88
C PHE A 88 -0.62 1.35 9.13
N GLY A 89 0.07 1.41 10.27
CA GLY A 89 1.19 0.48 10.46
C GLY A 89 0.79 -0.94 10.85
N GLU A 90 -0.48 -1.19 11.18
CA GLU A 90 -0.99 -2.55 11.36
C GLU A 90 -1.42 -3.15 10.01
N ARG A 91 -2.00 -2.33 9.14
CA ARG A 91 -2.64 -2.78 7.89
C ARG A 91 -1.80 -2.52 6.65
N VAL A 92 -0.73 -1.74 6.72
CA VAL A 92 0.16 -1.48 5.58
C VAL A 92 1.57 -1.88 5.97
N GLY A 93 1.97 -3.07 5.51
CA GLY A 93 3.31 -3.60 5.70
C GLY A 93 4.27 -3.02 4.67
N VAL A 94 5.21 -2.21 5.15
CA VAL A 94 6.32 -1.68 4.37
C VAL A 94 7.52 -2.57 4.60
N THR A 95 7.89 -3.37 3.60
CA THR A 95 9.07 -4.23 3.68
C THR A 95 10.35 -3.43 3.44
N PRO A 96 11.54 -3.94 3.82
CA PRO A 96 12.81 -3.24 3.56
C PRO A 96 13.05 -2.91 2.08
N CYS A 97 12.52 -3.70 1.14
CA CYS A 97 12.62 -3.40 -0.30
C CYS A 97 11.74 -2.21 -0.74
N PHE A 98 10.93 -1.63 0.14
CA PHE A 98 10.14 -0.45 -0.19
C PHE A 98 11.00 0.80 -0.36
N SER A 99 12.16 0.92 0.30
CA SER A 99 13.09 2.01 0.04
C SER A 99 13.74 1.93 -1.35
N GLU A 100 13.92 0.72 -1.87
CA GLU A 100 14.42 0.50 -3.25
C GLU A 100 13.46 1.10 -4.30
N LEU A 101 12.16 1.23 -3.99
CA LEU A 101 11.20 1.86 -4.88
C LEU A 101 11.51 3.34 -5.12
N ALA A 102 12.06 4.03 -4.11
CA ALA A 102 12.48 5.42 -4.25
C ALA A 102 13.76 5.53 -5.08
N GLU A 103 14.70 4.61 -4.91
CA GLU A 103 15.93 4.53 -5.72
C GLU A 103 15.61 4.28 -7.20
N LEU A 104 14.62 3.41 -7.46
CA LEU A 104 14.09 3.12 -8.79
C LEU A 104 13.19 4.21 -9.36
N LYS A 105 12.94 5.30 -8.61
CA LYS A 105 12.05 6.41 -8.98
C LYS A 105 10.60 6.00 -9.27
N ILE A 106 10.18 4.87 -8.71
CA ILE A 106 8.77 4.43 -8.74
C ILE A 106 7.95 5.29 -7.77
N ILE A 107 8.56 5.68 -6.65
CA ILE A 107 7.98 6.64 -5.70
C ILE A 107 8.98 7.76 -5.44
N SER A 108 8.47 8.93 -5.05
CA SER A 108 9.32 10.03 -4.61
C SER A 108 9.85 9.78 -3.19
N ALA A 109 10.99 10.41 -2.86
CA ALA A 109 11.55 10.39 -1.51
C ALA A 109 10.58 10.97 -0.47
N GLU A 110 9.78 11.97 -0.85
CA GLU A 110 8.75 12.56 0.01
C GLU A 110 7.63 11.55 0.32
N GLN A 111 7.12 10.85 -0.69
CA GLN A 111 6.10 9.81 -0.48
C GLN A 111 6.63 8.68 0.42
N LEU A 112 7.88 8.25 0.21
CA LEU A 112 8.55 7.28 1.07
C LEU A 112 8.60 7.78 2.53
N GLN A 113 9.01 9.02 2.75
CA GLN A 113 9.10 9.61 4.09
C GLN A 113 7.73 9.72 4.78
N VAL A 114 6.68 10.12 4.06
CA VAL A 114 5.30 10.20 4.59
C VAL A 114 4.82 8.82 5.04
N ILE A 115 5.07 7.79 4.23
CA ILE A 115 4.69 6.42 4.55
C ILE A 115 5.50 5.91 5.75
N GLN A 116 6.83 6.06 5.74
CA GLN A 116 7.69 5.60 6.83
C GLN A 116 7.34 6.25 8.16
N THR A 117 7.13 7.57 8.20
CA THR A 117 6.79 8.30 9.44
C THR A 117 5.43 7.89 9.99
N THR A 118 4.46 7.58 9.12
CA THR A 118 3.12 7.14 9.55
C THR A 118 3.13 5.69 10.02
N CYS A 119 3.80 4.80 9.29
CA CYS A 119 3.89 3.38 9.62
C CYS A 119 4.80 3.13 10.84
N ALA A 120 5.90 3.86 11.00
CA ALA A 120 6.81 3.72 12.14
C ALA A 120 6.13 4.06 13.48
N ARG A 121 5.22 5.04 13.50
CA ARG A 121 4.44 5.40 14.70
C ARG A 121 3.50 4.29 15.17
N SER A 122 3.12 3.42 14.26
CA SER A 122 2.19 2.31 14.51
C SER A 122 2.94 0.98 14.73
N ASN A 123 4.27 0.97 14.62
CA ASN A 123 5.08 -0.24 14.61
C ASN A 123 5.34 -0.74 16.05
N ARG A 124 4.31 -1.30 16.68
CA ARG A 124 4.47 -2.44 17.58
C ARG A 124 4.50 -3.70 16.71
N GLN A 125 5.71 -4.10 16.30
CA GLN A 125 6.04 -5.42 15.73
C GLN A 125 5.29 -5.85 14.46
N VAL A 126 5.69 -5.32 13.29
CA VAL A 126 5.54 -6.08 12.04
C VAL A 126 6.59 -7.20 12.02
N ILE A 127 6.15 -8.43 12.31
CA ILE A 127 6.96 -9.65 12.20
C ILE A 127 7.15 -9.94 10.70
N CYS A 128 8.21 -9.40 10.10
CA CYS A 128 8.68 -9.90 8.82
C CYS A 128 9.25 -11.31 9.01
N GLY A 129 8.45 -12.33 8.66
CA GLY A 129 8.86 -13.71 8.41
C GLY A 129 9.94 -14.29 9.34
N ASN A 130 9.52 -15.02 10.39
CA ASN A 130 10.35 -15.91 11.23
C ASN A 130 11.67 -15.37 11.84
N ARG A 131 11.94 -14.06 11.79
CA ARG A 131 13.03 -13.47 12.57
C ARG A 131 12.50 -12.38 13.48
N THR A 132 12.33 -12.75 14.75
CA THR A 132 12.24 -11.82 15.86
C THR A 132 13.57 -11.06 15.94
N VAL A 133 13.63 -9.86 15.38
CA VAL A 133 14.70 -8.92 15.68
C VAL A 133 14.29 -8.21 16.96
N ILE A 134 14.86 -8.64 18.09
CA ILE A 134 14.75 -7.93 19.36
C ILE A 134 15.77 -6.79 19.28
N GLU A 135 15.31 -5.56 19.10
CA GLU A 135 16.15 -4.37 19.33
C GLU A 135 16.40 -4.27 20.84
N ARG A 136 17.68 -4.19 21.22
CA ARG A 136 18.15 -3.96 22.60
C ARG A 136 18.27 -2.47 22.88
#